data_AF-A0A6V6YUM2-F1
#
_entry.id   AF-A0A6V6YUM2-F1
#
_cell.length_a   1.000
_cell.length_b   1.000
_cell.length_c   1.000
_cell.angle_alpha   90.00
_cell.angle_beta   90.00
_cell.angle_gamma   90.00
#
_symmetry.space_group_name_H-M   'P 1'
#
loop_
_entity.id
_entity.type
_entity.pdbx_description
1 polymer ?
#
loop_
_entity_poly.entity_id
_entity_poly.type
_entity_poly.pdbx_seq_one_letter_code
_entity_poly.pdbx_strand_id
1 'polypeptide(L)'
;MEVRKITIDEAPDFPEIVYKYRKWDDIFQKTIITEKTVFMAKPTDFEDKKDCKLLKRYDLMTNQDIFNKYVDLSKEANPTWSRQQHRQHAKTMSKNSPMKNRNYIKDRQEQDFLEFDRRFGVLSLTANPSNLKMWNKYSDDGKGFCVGFNPKIMFSFLGGGGKVIYHEKLPDIFYNDDFHTEKEAYKEIVFGWDMPESTIKEIKDTCSNQNLAIEFKKATKQNDEIIIISI
;
A
#
# COMPACT_ATOMS: atom_id res chain seq x y z
N MET A 1 -0.63 -4.01 14.26
CA MET A 1 0.27 -2.85 14.10
C MET A 1 -0.62 -1.75 13.55
N GLU A 2 -1.07 -0.81 14.39
CA GLU A 2 -1.99 0.26 13.97
C GLU A 2 -1.32 1.10 12.87
N VAL A 3 -1.91 1.11 11.68
CA VAL A 3 -1.39 1.91 10.57
C VAL A 3 -1.97 3.31 10.67
N ARG A 4 -1.34 4.15 11.49
CA ARG A 4 -1.76 5.55 11.64
C ARG A 4 -1.49 6.32 10.33
N LYS A 5 -2.55 6.70 9.63
CA LYS A 5 -2.47 7.61 8.47
C LYS A 5 -2.24 9.03 9.00
N ILE A 6 -1.07 9.58 8.74
CA ILE A 6 -0.67 10.95 9.09
C ILE A 6 -0.39 11.70 7.79
N THR A 7 -0.71 12.99 7.71
CA THR A 7 -0.21 13.82 6.60
C THR A 7 1.31 13.95 6.70
N ILE A 8 1.98 14.28 5.60
CA ILE A 8 3.45 14.43 5.60
C ILE A 8 3.93 15.50 6.58
N ASP A 9 3.08 16.49 6.86
CA ASP A 9 3.34 17.58 7.81
C ASP A 9 3.09 17.17 9.27
N GLU A 10 2.21 16.19 9.49
CA GLU A 10 1.92 15.59 10.80
C GLU A 10 2.79 14.37 11.11
N ALA A 11 3.61 13.93 10.14
CA ALA A 11 4.46 12.77 10.29
C ALA A 11 5.62 13.06 11.25
N PRO A 12 5.79 12.27 12.33
CA PRO A 12 6.91 12.46 13.23
C PRO A 12 8.22 12.09 12.52
N ASP A 13 9.25 12.93 12.73
CA ASP A 13 10.67 12.70 12.43
C ASP A 13 11.03 12.22 11.01
N PHE A 14 10.71 13.01 9.98
CA PHE A 14 11.49 12.93 8.74
C PHE A 14 12.87 13.59 8.94
N PRO A 15 13.96 13.00 8.43
CA PRO A 15 15.23 13.71 8.31
C PRO A 15 15.02 15.00 7.52
N GLU A 16 15.67 16.09 7.91
CA GLU A 16 15.59 17.36 7.16
C GLU A 16 16.05 17.18 5.71
N ILE A 17 17.06 16.33 5.51
CA ILE A 17 17.64 16.01 4.21
C ILE A 17 17.86 14.49 4.12
N VAL A 18 17.53 13.93 2.96
CA VAL A 18 17.87 12.55 2.59
C VAL A 18 18.76 12.54 1.36
N TYR A 19 19.70 11.60 1.31
CA TYR A 19 20.85 11.67 0.41
C TYR A 19 20.91 10.48 -0.54
N LYS A 20 21.39 10.74 -1.77
CA LYS A 20 21.71 9.74 -2.78
C LYS A 20 23.15 9.89 -3.25
N TYR A 21 23.95 8.85 -3.09
CA TYR A 21 25.31 8.77 -3.59
C TYR A 21 25.34 8.38 -5.07
N ARG A 22 26.26 9.01 -5.79
CA ARG A 22 26.44 8.86 -7.24
C ARG A 22 27.91 8.92 -7.64
N LYS A 23 28.20 8.34 -8.79
CA LYS A 23 29.47 8.40 -9.51
C LYS A 23 29.30 9.34 -10.70
N TRP A 24 30.30 10.17 -10.97
CA TRP A 24 30.22 11.11 -12.08
C TRP A 24 30.34 10.41 -13.44
N ASP A 25 31.16 9.37 -13.55
CA ASP A 25 31.44 8.75 -14.85
C ASP A 25 30.29 7.88 -15.40
N ASP A 26 29.24 7.64 -14.60
CA ASP A 26 28.03 6.97 -15.03
C ASP A 26 27.01 7.98 -15.59
N ILE A 27 26.71 7.86 -16.89
CA ILE A 27 25.79 8.77 -17.60
C ILE A 27 24.37 8.75 -17.01
N PHE A 28 23.88 7.60 -16.54
CA PHE A 28 22.56 7.49 -15.93
C PHE A 28 22.52 8.11 -14.54
N GLN A 29 23.66 8.13 -13.85
CA GLN A 29 23.75 8.75 -12.52
C GLN A 29 23.82 10.27 -12.58
N LYS A 30 24.30 10.84 -13.70
CA LYS A 30 24.32 12.29 -13.95
C LYS A 30 22.93 12.91 -14.14
N THR A 31 21.95 12.12 -14.60
CA THR A 31 20.59 12.61 -14.90
C THR A 31 19.89 13.22 -13.70
N ILE A 32 20.30 12.82 -12.48
CA ILE A 32 19.82 13.40 -11.22
C ILE A 32 20.07 14.90 -11.10
N ILE A 33 21.14 15.41 -11.73
CA ILE A 33 21.46 16.85 -11.80
C ILE A 33 21.04 17.41 -13.15
N THR A 34 21.39 16.75 -14.25
CA THR A 34 21.23 17.32 -15.61
C THR A 34 19.78 17.35 -16.07
N GLU A 35 18.99 16.35 -15.68
CA GLU A 35 17.59 16.17 -16.09
C GLU A 35 16.62 16.22 -14.92
N LYS A 36 17.13 16.26 -13.68
CA LYS A 36 16.36 16.23 -12.43
C LYS A 36 15.54 14.93 -12.31
N THR A 37 16.07 13.82 -12.83
CA THR A 37 15.42 12.51 -12.81
C THR A 37 16.13 11.53 -11.88
N VAL A 38 15.36 10.66 -11.22
CA VAL A 38 15.90 9.60 -10.35
C VAL A 38 15.55 8.23 -10.91
N PHE A 39 16.53 7.33 -10.93
CA PHE A 39 16.30 5.94 -11.28
C PHE A 39 15.64 5.18 -10.11
N MET A 40 14.56 4.46 -10.43
CA MET A 40 13.84 3.60 -9.51
C MET A 40 14.26 2.15 -9.76
N ALA A 41 14.98 1.54 -8.82
CA ALA A 41 15.47 0.18 -8.97
C ALA A 41 14.32 -0.83 -8.84
N LYS A 42 14.26 -1.82 -9.73
CA LYS A 42 13.29 -2.91 -9.61
C LYS A 42 13.70 -3.88 -8.49
N PRO A 43 12.74 -4.59 -7.86
CA PRO A 43 13.00 -5.59 -6.82
C PRO A 43 14.12 -6.60 -7.08
N THR A 44 14.35 -7.00 -8.33
CA THR A 44 15.40 -7.96 -8.73
C THR A 44 16.81 -7.38 -8.78
N ASP A 45 16.96 -6.05 -8.84
CA ASP A 45 18.27 -5.40 -8.90
C ASP A 45 18.93 -5.27 -7.51
N PHE A 46 18.20 -5.57 -6.44
CA PHE A 46 18.71 -5.52 -5.08
C PHE A 46 19.70 -6.67 -4.80
N GLU A 47 20.86 -6.32 -4.25
CA GLU A 47 21.89 -7.29 -3.87
C GLU A 47 21.49 -8.12 -2.63
N ASP A 48 20.70 -7.55 -1.71
CA ASP A 48 20.21 -8.26 -0.54
C ASP A 48 19.13 -9.27 -0.94
N LYS A 49 19.32 -10.53 -0.55
CA LYS A 49 18.42 -11.65 -0.88
C LYS A 49 17.03 -11.50 -0.26
N LYS A 50 16.84 -10.64 0.73
CA LYS A 50 15.56 -10.39 1.42
C LYS A 50 14.90 -9.10 0.95
N ASP A 51 15.68 -8.14 0.43
CA ASP A 51 15.13 -6.86 -0.03
C ASP A 51 14.12 -7.09 -1.16
N CYS A 52 12.93 -6.55 -0.96
CA CYS A 52 11.80 -6.65 -1.88
C CYS A 52 11.35 -8.11 -2.20
N LYS A 53 11.71 -9.10 -1.38
CA LYS A 53 11.32 -10.53 -1.58
C LYS A 53 10.18 -10.99 -0.67
N LEU A 54 9.30 -10.07 -0.30
CA LEU A 54 8.08 -10.36 0.45
C LEU A 54 7.01 -10.90 -0.49
N LEU A 55 6.73 -12.20 -0.40
CA LEU A 55 5.71 -12.87 -1.21
C LEU A 55 4.45 -13.14 -0.40
N LYS A 56 3.28 -13.05 -1.06
CA LYS A 56 2.03 -13.54 -0.48
C LYS A 56 2.15 -15.05 -0.22
N ARG A 57 1.93 -15.46 1.03
CA ARG A 57 2.05 -16.84 1.52
C ARG A 57 0.79 -17.64 1.26
N TYR A 58 0.45 -17.84 -0.02
CA TYR A 58 -0.67 -18.70 -0.43
C TYR A 58 -0.51 -20.14 0.05
N ASP A 59 0.72 -20.60 0.27
CA ASP A 59 1.05 -21.91 0.81
C ASP A 59 0.62 -22.08 2.28
N LEU A 60 0.34 -20.98 2.99
CA LEU A 60 -0.22 -20.99 4.34
C LEU A 60 -1.76 -20.98 4.36
N MET A 61 -2.43 -20.90 3.21
CA MET A 61 -3.90 -20.92 3.15
C MET A 61 -4.46 -22.26 3.61
N THR A 62 -5.37 -22.22 4.58
CA THR A 62 -6.13 -23.39 5.01
C THR A 62 -7.28 -23.69 4.05
N ASN A 63 -7.86 -24.89 4.14
CA ASN A 63 -9.10 -25.21 3.42
C ASN A 63 -10.26 -24.26 3.79
N GLN A 64 -10.26 -23.76 5.03
CA GLN A 64 -11.25 -22.78 5.48
C GLN A 64 -11.03 -21.43 4.83
N ASP A 65 -9.77 -21.00 4.66
CA ASP A 65 -9.40 -19.76 3.97
C ASP A 65 -9.81 -19.79 2.50
N ILE A 66 -9.54 -20.90 1.83
CA ILE A 66 -9.98 -21.13 0.44
C ILE A 66 -11.51 -21.05 0.35
N PHE A 67 -12.22 -21.70 1.28
CA PHE A 67 -13.68 -21.63 1.33
C PHE A 67 -14.19 -20.20 1.54
N ASN A 68 -13.63 -19.47 2.51
CA ASN A 68 -14.02 -18.09 2.81
C ASN A 68 -13.79 -17.19 1.60
N LYS A 69 -12.64 -17.32 0.93
CA LYS A 69 -12.34 -16.59 -0.30
C LYS A 69 -13.40 -16.81 -1.39
N TYR A 70 -13.86 -18.04 -1.60
CA TYR A 70 -14.94 -18.30 -2.56
C TYR A 70 -16.32 -17.82 -2.09
N VAL A 71 -16.56 -17.72 -0.78
CA VAL A 71 -17.78 -17.09 -0.27
C VAL A 71 -17.80 -15.61 -0.65
N ASP A 72 -16.68 -14.91 -0.45
CA ASP A 72 -16.60 -13.48 -0.73
C ASP A 72 -16.68 -13.18 -2.23
N LEU A 73 -15.93 -13.93 -3.07
CA LEU A 73 -16.08 -13.86 -4.53
C LEU A 73 -17.51 -14.17 -5.00
N SER A 74 -18.21 -15.10 -4.33
CA SER A 74 -19.59 -15.42 -4.67
C SER A 74 -20.56 -14.29 -4.34
N LYS A 75 -20.35 -13.57 -3.23
CA LYS A 75 -21.15 -12.38 -2.85
C LYS A 75 -20.96 -11.25 -3.85
N GLU A 76 -19.72 -10.99 -4.26
CA GLU A 76 -19.40 -9.97 -5.26
C GLU A 76 -20.05 -10.28 -6.61
N ALA A 77 -19.94 -11.53 -7.08
CA ALA A 77 -20.48 -11.94 -8.36
C ALA A 77 -22.01 -12.14 -8.36
N ASN A 78 -22.63 -12.44 -7.20
CA ASN A 78 -24.05 -12.77 -7.11
C ASN A 78 -24.75 -12.09 -5.91
N PRO A 79 -24.86 -10.76 -5.87
CA PRO A 79 -25.32 -10.04 -4.66
C PRO A 79 -26.74 -10.39 -4.19
N THR A 80 -27.59 -10.92 -5.08
CA THR A 80 -28.99 -11.29 -4.78
C THR A 80 -29.13 -12.69 -4.20
N TRP A 81 -28.07 -13.49 -4.16
CA TRP A 81 -28.13 -14.84 -3.62
C TRP A 81 -28.32 -14.84 -2.11
N SER A 82 -29.05 -15.84 -1.64
CA SER A 82 -29.13 -16.15 -0.23
C SER A 82 -27.77 -16.61 0.32
N ARG A 83 -27.60 -16.44 1.63
CA ARG A 83 -26.43 -16.97 2.36
C ARG A 83 -26.19 -18.47 2.10
N GLN A 84 -27.24 -19.27 1.96
CA GLN A 84 -27.12 -20.70 1.70
C GLN A 84 -26.57 -20.99 0.30
N GLN A 85 -27.03 -20.24 -0.71
CA GLN A 85 -26.55 -20.36 -2.08
C GLN A 85 -25.06 -20.02 -2.18
N HIS A 86 -24.61 -18.91 -1.56
CA HIS A 86 -23.18 -18.56 -1.51
C HIS A 86 -22.33 -19.66 -0.88
N ARG A 87 -22.76 -20.21 0.27
CA ARG A 87 -22.03 -21.29 0.94
C ARG A 87 -21.99 -22.55 0.09
N GLN A 88 -23.07 -22.88 -0.62
CA GLN A 88 -23.09 -24.06 -1.47
C GLN A 88 -22.17 -23.90 -2.69
N HIS A 89 -22.19 -22.73 -3.32
CA HIS A 89 -21.26 -22.40 -4.40
C HIS A 89 -19.80 -22.47 -3.93
N ALA A 90 -19.48 -21.84 -2.81
CA ALA A 90 -18.13 -21.87 -2.23
C ALA A 90 -17.68 -23.29 -1.86
N LYS A 91 -18.57 -24.17 -1.38
CA LYS A 91 -18.25 -25.58 -1.14
C LYS A 91 -17.86 -26.30 -2.43
N THR A 92 -18.59 -26.06 -3.52
CA THR A 92 -18.28 -26.67 -4.83
C THR A 92 -16.95 -26.16 -5.37
N MET A 93 -16.74 -24.84 -5.36
CA MET A 93 -15.52 -24.22 -5.90
C MET A 93 -14.27 -24.57 -5.06
N SER A 94 -14.37 -24.54 -3.74
CA SER A 94 -13.25 -24.87 -2.86
C SER A 94 -12.78 -26.32 -2.99
N LYS A 95 -13.67 -27.27 -3.33
CA LYS A 95 -13.29 -28.67 -3.57
C LYS A 95 -12.26 -28.79 -4.68
N ASN A 96 -12.48 -28.10 -5.80
CA ASN A 96 -11.67 -28.16 -7.01
C ASN A 96 -10.70 -26.97 -7.15
N SER A 97 -10.44 -26.25 -6.05
CA SER A 97 -9.61 -25.06 -6.11
C SER A 97 -8.16 -25.39 -6.51
N PRO A 98 -7.57 -24.65 -7.45
CA PRO A 98 -6.17 -24.82 -7.80
C PRO A 98 -5.24 -24.43 -6.63
N MET A 99 -5.74 -23.67 -5.65
CA MET A 99 -5.02 -23.32 -4.42
C MET A 99 -4.74 -24.53 -3.49
N LYS A 100 -5.23 -25.72 -3.83
CA LYS A 100 -4.86 -26.97 -3.16
C LYS A 100 -3.65 -27.66 -3.80
N ASN A 101 -3.21 -27.22 -4.97
CA ASN A 101 -2.08 -27.78 -5.69
C ASN A 101 -0.81 -26.97 -5.38
N ARG A 102 0.21 -27.64 -4.81
CA ARG A 102 1.47 -26.99 -4.43
C ARG A 102 2.26 -26.40 -5.60
N ASN A 103 2.21 -27.03 -6.77
CA ASN A 103 2.89 -26.51 -7.96
C ASN A 103 2.18 -25.24 -8.45
N TYR A 104 0.85 -25.28 -8.52
CA TYR A 104 0.08 -24.08 -8.86
C TYR A 104 0.33 -22.92 -7.90
N ILE A 105 0.40 -23.19 -6.59
CA ILE A 105 0.71 -22.18 -5.58
C ILE A 105 2.08 -21.56 -5.85
N LYS A 106 3.10 -22.38 -6.09
CA LYS A 106 4.46 -21.91 -6.38
C LYS A 106 4.48 -21.05 -7.64
N ASP A 107 3.87 -21.53 -8.72
CA ASP A 107 3.78 -20.79 -9.98
C ASP A 107 3.05 -19.47 -9.77
N ARG A 108 1.96 -19.46 -8.99
CA ARG A 108 1.21 -18.24 -8.69
C ARG A 108 2.03 -17.23 -7.89
N GLN A 109 2.79 -17.67 -6.89
CA GLN A 109 3.69 -16.81 -6.11
C GLN A 109 4.79 -16.21 -7.00
N GLU A 110 5.35 -17.00 -7.91
CA GLU A 110 6.35 -16.53 -8.86
C GLU A 110 5.77 -15.51 -9.84
N GLN A 111 4.57 -15.75 -10.38
CA GLN A 111 3.89 -14.78 -11.25
C GLN A 111 3.59 -13.47 -10.51
N ASP A 112 3.09 -13.52 -9.28
CA ASP A 112 2.86 -12.32 -8.46
C ASP A 112 4.17 -11.55 -8.22
N PHE A 113 5.27 -12.25 -7.99
CA PHE A 113 6.58 -11.62 -7.84
C PHE A 113 7.07 -10.97 -9.15
N LEU A 114 6.91 -11.63 -10.29
CA LEU A 114 7.31 -11.08 -11.59
C LEU A 114 6.48 -9.84 -11.96
N GLU A 115 5.18 -9.84 -11.64
CA GLU A 115 4.33 -8.68 -11.81
C GLU A 115 4.78 -7.51 -10.91
N PHE A 116 5.10 -7.80 -9.66
CA PHE A 116 5.65 -6.83 -8.72
C PHE A 116 7.00 -6.28 -9.21
N ASP A 117 7.92 -7.14 -9.61
CA ASP A 117 9.25 -6.76 -10.13
C ASP A 117 9.16 -5.84 -11.34
N ARG A 118 8.23 -6.12 -12.27
CA ARG A 118 8.06 -5.34 -13.49
C ARG A 118 7.46 -3.96 -13.24
N ARG A 119 6.60 -3.82 -12.23
CA ARG A 119 5.77 -2.62 -12.03
C ARG A 119 6.23 -1.74 -10.88
N PHE A 120 7.03 -2.27 -9.96
CA PHE A 120 7.45 -1.57 -8.77
C PHE A 120 8.88 -1.06 -8.91
N GLY A 121 9.12 0.15 -8.42
CA GLY A 121 10.43 0.78 -8.41
C GLY A 121 10.74 1.36 -7.05
N VAL A 122 12.00 1.25 -6.62
CA VAL A 122 12.47 1.67 -5.30
C VAL A 122 13.60 2.68 -5.43
N LEU A 123 13.46 3.80 -4.73
CA LEU A 123 14.52 4.79 -4.56
C LEU A 123 15.16 4.66 -3.17
N SER A 124 16.31 4.01 -3.08
CA SER A 124 17.04 3.88 -1.81
C SER A 124 17.75 5.18 -1.44
N LEU A 125 17.53 5.69 -0.23
CA LEU A 125 18.12 6.94 0.27
C LEU A 125 18.68 6.73 1.67
N THR A 126 19.53 7.64 2.14
CA THR A 126 20.04 7.64 3.52
C THR A 126 19.85 8.99 4.20
N ALA A 127 19.65 9.00 5.51
CA ALA A 127 19.71 10.23 6.31
C ALA A 127 21.15 10.63 6.70
N ASN A 128 22.13 9.74 6.50
CA ASN A 128 23.52 9.94 6.93
C ASN A 128 24.45 10.09 5.72
N PRO A 129 24.85 11.33 5.34
CA PRO A 129 25.78 11.58 4.25
C PRO A 129 27.24 11.26 4.60
N SER A 130 27.56 11.06 5.88
CA SER A 130 28.92 10.80 6.39
C SER A 130 29.25 9.31 6.50
N ASN A 131 28.43 8.41 5.93
CA ASN A 131 28.68 6.98 5.99
C ASN A 131 29.79 6.55 5.01
N LEU A 132 30.96 6.23 5.54
CA LEU A 132 32.13 5.81 4.76
C LEU A 132 31.86 4.61 3.84
N LYS A 133 31.12 3.59 4.32
CA LYS A 133 30.80 2.41 3.49
C LYS A 133 29.97 2.79 2.25
N MET A 134 29.12 3.82 2.38
CA MET A 134 28.29 4.31 1.29
C MET A 134 29.09 5.10 0.26
N TRP A 135 30.02 5.95 0.72
CA TRP A 135 30.99 6.63 -0.14
C TRP A 135 31.83 5.62 -0.94
N ASN A 136 32.39 4.62 -0.25
CA ASN A 136 33.21 3.59 -0.87
C ASN A 136 32.45 2.82 -1.94
N LYS A 137 31.24 2.35 -1.62
CA LYS A 137 30.48 1.48 -2.52
C LYS A 137 29.77 2.23 -3.66
N TYR A 138 29.15 3.38 -3.37
CA TYR A 138 28.22 4.04 -4.30
C TYR A 138 28.72 5.38 -4.83
N SER A 139 29.90 5.84 -4.44
CA SER A 139 30.47 7.12 -4.86
C SER A 139 31.94 7.03 -5.26
N ASP A 140 32.32 5.89 -5.85
CA ASP A 140 33.65 5.65 -6.42
C ASP A 140 34.78 5.95 -5.42
N ASP A 141 34.68 5.38 -4.22
CA ASP A 141 35.67 5.58 -3.16
C ASP A 141 35.90 7.05 -2.78
N GLY A 142 34.80 7.84 -2.76
CA GLY A 142 34.84 9.24 -2.37
C GLY A 142 35.02 10.24 -3.52
N LYS A 143 35.24 9.77 -4.76
CA LYS A 143 35.47 10.63 -5.93
C LYS A 143 34.19 11.10 -6.61
N GLY A 144 33.07 10.46 -6.29
CA GLY A 144 31.76 10.83 -6.80
C GLY A 144 31.14 11.99 -6.05
N PHE A 145 29.82 12.02 -6.00
CA PHE A 145 29.06 13.07 -5.36
C PHE A 145 27.85 12.53 -4.59
N CYS A 146 27.28 13.38 -3.74
CA CYS A 146 26.12 13.05 -2.92
C CYS A 146 25.08 14.17 -3.08
N VAL A 147 23.85 13.81 -3.46
CA VAL A 147 22.74 14.78 -3.65
C VAL A 147 21.79 14.67 -2.48
N GLY A 148 21.54 15.79 -1.80
CA GLY A 148 20.54 15.92 -0.76
C GLY A 148 19.18 16.35 -1.32
N PHE A 149 18.11 15.73 -0.85
CA PHE A 149 16.72 16.03 -1.20
C PHE A 149 15.96 16.48 0.03
N ASN A 150 15.02 17.40 -0.15
CA ASN A 150 13.99 17.69 0.83
C ASN A 150 12.91 16.60 0.75
N PRO A 151 12.77 15.73 1.78
CA PRO A 151 11.84 14.62 1.72
C PRO A 151 10.37 15.06 1.71
N LYS A 152 10.01 16.19 2.33
CA LYS A 152 8.63 16.70 2.32
C LYS A 152 8.15 17.02 0.91
N ILE A 153 9.02 17.65 0.11
CA ILE A 153 8.72 17.98 -1.28
C ILE A 153 8.80 16.71 -2.14
N MET A 154 9.82 15.87 -1.95
CA MET A 154 10.02 14.71 -2.82
C MET A 154 8.94 13.64 -2.64
N PHE A 155 8.51 13.37 -1.41
CA PHE A 155 7.54 12.31 -1.14
C PHE A 155 6.13 12.63 -1.64
N SER A 156 5.79 13.90 -1.92
CA SER A 156 4.53 14.24 -2.59
C SER A 156 4.45 13.69 -4.03
N PHE A 157 5.58 13.25 -4.60
CA PHE A 157 5.65 12.66 -5.94
C PHE A 157 5.90 11.14 -5.91
N LEU A 158 5.95 10.52 -4.72
CA LEU A 158 6.21 9.08 -4.55
C LEU A 158 4.99 8.37 -3.95
N GLY A 159 4.91 7.05 -4.16
CA GLY A 159 3.82 6.23 -3.61
C GLY A 159 3.93 5.94 -2.10
N GLY A 160 5.04 6.33 -1.47
CA GLY A 160 5.33 6.10 -0.05
C GLY A 160 6.79 5.73 0.19
N GLY A 161 7.17 5.63 1.45
CA GLY A 161 8.53 5.26 1.85
C GLY A 161 8.73 5.35 3.36
N GLY A 162 9.86 4.83 3.83
CA GLY A 162 10.21 4.84 5.24
C GLY A 162 11.63 4.34 5.49
N LYS A 163 12.08 4.50 6.73
CA LYS A 163 13.36 3.95 7.18
C LYS A 163 13.29 2.43 7.12
N VAL A 164 14.22 1.80 6.41
CA VAL A 164 14.31 0.34 6.35
C VAL A 164 14.75 -0.21 7.71
N ILE A 165 14.00 -1.18 8.22
CA ILE A 165 14.34 -1.95 9.41
C ILE A 165 14.62 -3.38 8.94
N TYR A 166 15.88 -3.79 9.03
CA TYR A 166 16.30 -5.11 8.63
C TYR A 166 15.96 -6.15 9.70
N HIS A 167 15.35 -7.25 9.27
CA HIS A 167 14.97 -8.36 10.14
C HIS A 167 15.63 -9.67 9.71
N GLU A 168 15.92 -10.55 10.66
CA GLU A 168 16.43 -11.89 10.37
C GLU A 168 15.40 -12.75 9.64
N LYS A 169 14.13 -12.64 10.02
CA LYS A 169 13.01 -13.31 9.35
C LYS A 169 12.07 -12.25 8.78
N LEU A 170 11.74 -12.37 7.49
CA LEU A 170 10.72 -11.54 6.86
C LEU A 170 9.33 -11.90 7.41
N PRO A 171 8.44 -10.91 7.61
CA PRO A 171 7.06 -11.17 8.00
C PRO A 171 6.33 -11.99 6.92
N ASP A 172 5.39 -12.82 7.35
CA ASP A 172 4.50 -13.54 6.46
C ASP A 172 3.36 -12.61 6.04
N ILE A 173 3.15 -12.46 4.73
CA ILE A 173 2.01 -11.71 4.15
C ILE A 173 0.94 -12.74 3.76
N PHE A 174 -0.21 -12.69 4.41
CA PHE A 174 -1.31 -13.61 4.13
C PHE A 174 -2.12 -13.18 2.90
N TYR A 175 -2.95 -14.09 2.40
CA TYR A 175 -3.75 -13.86 1.19
C TYR A 175 -4.81 -12.77 1.36
N ASN A 176 -5.23 -12.54 2.60
CA ASN A 176 -6.26 -11.60 3.05
C ASN A 176 -5.68 -10.44 3.87
N ASP A 177 -4.37 -10.22 3.79
CA ASP A 177 -3.76 -8.98 4.27
C ASP A 177 -4.17 -7.85 3.32
N ASP A 178 -5.43 -7.46 3.42
CA ASP A 178 -6.01 -6.33 2.72
C ASP A 178 -5.75 -5.06 3.51
N PHE A 179 -5.53 -3.95 2.80
CA PHE A 179 -5.41 -2.64 3.43
C PHE A 179 -6.79 -2.16 3.85
N HIS A 180 -7.16 -2.42 5.10
CA HIS A 180 -8.31 -1.77 5.71
C HIS A 180 -7.97 -0.32 6.04
N THR A 181 -8.92 0.58 5.74
CA THR A 181 -8.81 1.94 6.24
C THR A 181 -9.17 1.91 7.72
N GLU A 182 -8.20 2.24 8.56
CA GLU A 182 -8.40 2.38 10.00
C GLU A 182 -9.55 3.35 10.30
N LYS A 183 -10.31 3.10 11.37
CA LYS A 183 -11.53 3.86 11.71
C LYS A 183 -11.24 5.35 11.88
N GLU A 184 -10.05 5.67 12.37
CA GLU A 184 -9.54 7.01 12.64
C GLU A 184 -9.26 7.81 11.36
N ALA A 185 -9.17 7.14 10.21
CA ALA A 185 -8.98 7.81 8.93
C ALA A 185 -10.26 8.44 8.38
N TYR A 186 -11.43 8.07 8.90
CA TYR A 186 -12.70 8.69 8.56
C TYR A 186 -12.92 9.91 9.44
N LYS A 187 -13.02 11.11 8.84
CA LYS A 187 -13.23 12.37 9.57
C LYS A 187 -14.65 12.92 9.44
N GLU A 188 -15.20 12.91 8.23
CA GLU A 188 -16.54 13.45 7.97
C GLU A 188 -17.27 12.68 6.87
N ILE A 189 -18.60 12.70 6.93
CA ILE A 189 -19.50 12.24 5.86
C ILE A 189 -20.44 13.39 5.50
N VAL A 190 -20.44 13.77 4.22
CA VAL A 190 -21.35 14.79 3.67
C VAL A 190 -22.47 14.09 2.90
N PHE A 191 -23.70 14.17 3.41
CA PHE A 191 -24.89 13.63 2.74
C PHE A 191 -25.32 14.54 1.59
N GLY A 192 -25.76 13.93 0.48
CA GLY A 192 -26.31 14.66 -0.67
C GLY A 192 -27.59 15.41 -0.31
N TRP A 193 -27.88 16.51 -1.02
CA TRP A 193 -29.00 17.40 -0.71
C TRP A 193 -30.38 16.74 -0.84
N ASP A 194 -30.50 15.72 -1.70
CA ASP A 194 -31.73 14.98 -1.95
C ASP A 194 -31.66 13.53 -1.44
N MET A 195 -30.72 13.23 -0.53
CA MET A 195 -30.61 11.89 0.04
C MET A 195 -31.79 11.63 1.00
N PRO A 196 -32.50 10.49 0.88
CA PRO A 196 -33.61 10.16 1.78
C PRO A 196 -33.18 10.07 3.25
N GLU A 197 -33.98 10.64 4.15
CA GLU A 197 -33.70 10.63 5.60
C GLU A 197 -33.57 9.21 6.17
N SER A 198 -34.31 8.23 5.61
CA SER A 198 -34.17 6.82 5.99
C SER A 198 -32.78 6.26 5.70
N THR A 199 -32.18 6.66 4.58
CA THR A 199 -30.84 6.24 4.16
C THR A 199 -29.76 6.98 4.96
N ILE A 200 -29.95 8.28 5.22
CA ILE A 200 -29.09 9.04 6.13
C ILE A 200 -29.03 8.36 7.49
N LYS A 201 -30.19 7.98 8.03
CA LYS A 201 -30.29 7.27 9.31
C LYS A 201 -29.58 5.91 9.28
N GLU A 202 -29.81 5.11 8.25
CA GLU A 202 -29.13 3.81 8.08
C GLU A 202 -27.60 3.96 8.04
N ILE A 203 -27.08 4.99 7.38
CA ILE A 203 -25.64 5.29 7.34
C ILE A 203 -25.13 5.72 8.72
N LYS A 204 -25.84 6.62 9.42
CA LYS A 204 -25.49 7.05 10.78
C LYS A 204 -25.47 5.86 11.76
N ASP A 205 -26.47 4.98 11.69
CA ASP A 205 -26.57 3.77 12.51
C ASP A 205 -25.41 2.80 12.18
N THR A 206 -25.08 2.63 10.90
CA THR A 206 -23.95 1.82 10.45
C THR A 206 -22.62 2.36 11.01
N CYS A 207 -22.40 3.67 10.93
CA CYS A 207 -21.18 4.30 11.45
C CYS A 207 -21.07 4.12 12.98
N SER A 208 -22.19 4.25 13.69
CA SER A 208 -22.26 4.06 15.14
C SER A 208 -21.98 2.61 15.54
N ASN A 209 -22.57 1.64 14.83
CA ASN A 209 -22.34 0.21 15.06
C ASN A 209 -20.88 -0.20 14.81
N GLN A 210 -20.21 0.49 13.89
CA GLN A 210 -18.79 0.29 13.60
C GLN A 210 -17.87 1.12 14.52
N ASN A 211 -18.42 1.92 15.45
CA ASN A 211 -17.67 2.81 16.34
C ASN A 211 -16.75 3.77 15.58
N LEU A 212 -17.27 4.40 14.52
CA LEU A 212 -16.55 5.41 13.74
C LEU A 212 -16.73 6.79 14.37
N ALA A 213 -15.64 7.50 14.65
CA ALA A 213 -15.66 8.88 15.17
C ALA A 213 -15.71 9.88 13.99
N ILE A 214 -16.91 10.11 13.45
CA ILE A 214 -17.12 10.88 12.21
C ILE A 214 -18.07 12.07 12.46
N GLU A 215 -17.77 13.22 11.87
CA GLU A 215 -18.69 14.35 11.77
C GLU A 215 -19.67 14.18 10.61
N PHE A 216 -20.95 14.43 10.85
CA PHE A 216 -21.98 14.38 9.81
C PHE A 216 -22.30 15.78 9.28
N LYS A 217 -22.40 15.91 7.96
CA LYS A 217 -22.78 17.15 7.28
C LYS A 217 -23.79 16.84 6.19
N LYS A 218 -24.58 17.84 5.76
CA LYS A 218 -25.53 17.74 4.66
C LYS A 218 -25.29 18.87 3.68
N ALA A 219 -25.15 18.51 2.41
CA ALA A 219 -25.17 19.46 1.32
C ALA A 219 -26.60 19.98 1.14
N THR A 220 -26.74 21.27 0.84
CA THR A 220 -28.01 21.89 0.46
C THR A 220 -27.76 22.62 -0.86
N LYS A 221 -28.67 22.44 -1.83
CA LYS A 221 -28.59 23.14 -3.10
C LYS A 221 -29.43 24.41 -3.01
N GLN A 222 -28.79 25.55 -3.22
CA GLN A 222 -29.44 26.86 -3.32
C GLN A 222 -29.06 27.45 -4.68
N ASN A 223 -30.02 27.52 -5.61
CA ASN A 223 -29.77 27.87 -7.02
C ASN A 223 -28.72 26.93 -7.65
N ASP A 224 -27.63 27.48 -8.19
CA ASP A 224 -26.48 26.75 -8.75
C ASP A 224 -25.32 26.55 -7.76
N GLU A 225 -25.54 26.84 -6.48
CA GLU A 225 -24.54 26.69 -5.42
C GLU A 225 -24.87 25.53 -4.46
N ILE A 226 -23.83 24.93 -3.89
CA ILE A 226 -23.92 23.88 -2.86
C ILE A 226 -23.35 24.42 -1.55
N ILE A 227 -24.17 24.42 -0.50
CA ILE A 227 -23.80 24.84 0.86
C ILE A 227 -23.77 23.60 1.77
N ILE A 228 -22.69 23.40 2.52
CA ILE A 228 -22.50 22.26 3.42
C ILE A 228 -22.73 22.69 4.87
N ILE A 229 -23.61 21.97 5.58
CA ILE A 229 -24.04 22.28 6.94
C ILE A 229 -23.81 21.07 7.84
N SER A 230 -23.25 21.23 9.03
CA SER A 230 -23.09 20.13 10.01
C SER A 230 -24.43 19.71 10.61
N ILE A 231 -24.67 18.39 10.76
CA ILE A 231 -25.93 17.77 11.20
C ILE A 231 -25.74 16.49 12.03
#